data_AF-B9RY55-F1
#
_entry.id   AF-B9RY55-F1
#
_cell.length_a   1.000
_cell.length_b   1.000
_cell.length_c   1.000
_cell.angle_alpha   90.00
_cell.angle_beta   90.00
_cell.angle_gamma   90.00
#
_symmetry.space_group_name_H-M   'P 1'
#
loop_
_entity.id
_entity.type
_entity.pdbx_description
1 polymer ?
#
loop_
_entity_poly.entity_id
_entity_poly.type
_entity_poly.pdbx_seq_one_letter_code
_entity_poly.pdbx_strand_id
1 'polypeptide(L)'
;MKTKGKVVGWAPQIQVLKHSSIGVHVTHCGYNSAIESILDNHMNARMVEEVWGVGVTVEGGKITKNGMIKSLETIFQQENGKKIRD
;
A
#
# COMPACT_ATOMS: atom_id res chain seq x y z
N MET A 1 -13.95 -8.85 -24.39
CA MET A 1 -12.71 -8.50 -23.65
C MET A 1 -13.03 -8.53 -22.15
N LYS A 2 -12.35 -9.38 -21.36
CA LYS A 2 -12.40 -9.26 -19.90
C LYS A 2 -11.54 -8.07 -19.49
N THR A 3 -12.12 -7.08 -18.81
CA THR A 3 -11.36 -5.98 -18.23
C THR A 3 -10.51 -6.49 -17.06
N LYS A 4 -9.26 -6.06 -16.98
CA LYS A 4 -8.31 -6.51 -15.94
C LYS A 4 -8.42 -5.72 -14.62
N GLY A 5 -9.48 -4.94 -14.43
CA GLY A 5 -9.69 -4.10 -13.24
C GLY A 5 -11.06 -3.42 -13.20
N LYS A 6 -11.39 -2.82 -12.05
CA LYS A 6 -12.62 -2.04 -11.81
C LYS A 6 -12.27 -0.70 -11.17
N VAL A 7 -12.92 0.38 -11.61
CA VAL A 7 -12.90 1.70 -10.97
C VAL A 7 -14.30 1.97 -10.46
N VAL A 8 -14.43 2.31 -9.17
CA VAL A 8 -15.70 2.50 -8.49
C VAL A 8 -15.67 3.79 -7.68
N GLY A 9 -16.82 4.46 -7.51
CA GLY A 9 -16.89 5.69 -6.71
C GLY A 9 -16.67 5.43 -5.21
N TRP A 10 -16.99 4.22 -4.74
CA TRP A 10 -16.74 3.78 -3.38
C TRP A 10 -16.61 2.26 -3.33
N ALA A 11 -15.78 1.74 -2.43
CA ALA A 11 -15.59 0.31 -2.21
C ALA A 11 -15.66 -0.01 -0.71
N PRO A 12 -16.18 -1.18 -0.31
CA PRO A 12 -16.13 -1.65 1.07
C PRO A 12 -14.70 -2.06 1.44
N GLN A 13 -13.81 -1.07 1.65
CA GLN A 13 -12.35 -1.25 1.75
C GLN A 13 -11.95 -2.35 2.75
N ILE A 14 -12.58 -2.41 3.92
CA ILE A 14 -12.28 -3.45 4.93
C ILE A 14 -12.57 -4.86 4.39
N GLN A 15 -13.67 -5.05 3.67
CA GLN A 15 -14.03 -6.36 3.11
C GLN A 15 -13.10 -6.72 1.95
N VAL A 16 -12.75 -5.74 1.10
CA VAL A 16 -11.80 -5.92 0.01
C VAL A 16 -10.43 -6.33 0.55
N LEU A 17 -9.88 -5.60 1.51
CA LEU A 17 -8.55 -5.86 2.09
C LEU A 17 -8.46 -7.20 2.83
N LYS A 18 -9.58 -7.73 3.36
CA LYS A 18 -9.62 -9.06 3.98
C LYS A 18 -9.67 -10.21 2.96
N HIS A 19 -9.88 -9.92 1.68
CA HIS A 19 -10.02 -10.96 0.66
C HIS A 19 -8.65 -11.52 0.25
N SER A 20 -8.51 -12.85 0.22
CA SER A 20 -7.25 -13.55 -0.07
C SER A 20 -6.68 -13.28 -1.48
N SER A 21 -7.51 -12.79 -2.40
CA SER A 21 -7.05 -12.37 -3.73
C SER A 21 -6.34 -11.00 -3.77
N ILE A 22 -6.33 -10.24 -2.67
CA ILE A 22 -5.58 -8.98 -2.59
C ILE A 22 -4.13 -9.27 -2.23
N GLY A 23 -3.20 -8.89 -3.13
CA GLY A 23 -1.76 -9.07 -2.93
C GLY A 23 -0.99 -7.81 -2.52
N VAL A 24 -1.57 -6.62 -2.75
CA VAL A 24 -0.99 -5.30 -2.47
C VAL A 24 -2.12 -4.30 -2.19
N HIS A 25 -1.88 -3.38 -1.25
CA HIS A 25 -2.72 -2.20 -1.02
C HIS A 25 -1.89 -0.93 -1.23
N VAL A 26 -2.28 -0.09 -2.20
CA VAL A 26 -1.69 1.24 -2.38
C VAL A 26 -2.51 2.22 -1.55
N THR A 27 -1.88 2.84 -0.56
CA THR A 27 -2.53 3.73 0.41
C THR A 27 -1.74 5.03 0.55
N HIS A 28 -2.43 6.10 0.93
CA HIS A 28 -1.78 7.34 1.33
C HIS A 28 -1.24 7.31 2.77
N CYS A 29 -1.36 6.17 3.46
CA CYS A 29 -0.98 5.95 4.85
C CYS A 29 -1.78 6.77 5.88
N GLY A 30 -3.00 7.19 5.51
CA GLY A 30 -3.95 7.80 6.45
C GLY A 30 -4.44 6.84 7.51
N TYR A 31 -4.70 7.42 8.67
CA TYR A 31 -5.36 6.77 9.79
C TYR A 31 -6.82 7.23 9.88
N ASN A 32 -7.61 6.72 10.81
CA ASN A 32 -8.88 7.40 11.10
C ASN A 32 -8.57 8.77 11.75
N SER A 33 -9.38 9.78 11.42
CA SER A 33 -9.15 11.22 11.68
C SER A 33 -8.78 11.62 13.11
N ALA A 34 -9.12 10.81 14.12
CA ALA A 34 -8.70 11.04 15.50
C ALA A 34 -7.18 10.90 15.72
N ILE A 35 -6.53 9.97 15.01
CA ILE A 35 -5.08 9.74 15.11
C ILE A 35 -4.31 10.54 14.05
N GLU A 36 -4.93 10.86 12.91
CA GLU A 36 -4.34 11.76 11.91
C GLU A 36 -4.05 13.16 12.46
N SER A 37 -4.79 13.61 13.48
CA SER A 37 -4.48 14.86 14.21
C SER A 37 -3.17 14.81 14.99
N ILE A 38 -2.62 13.61 15.24
CA ILE A 38 -1.42 13.37 16.06
C ILE A 38 -0.25 12.89 15.20
N LEU A 39 -0.53 12.11 14.14
CA LEU A 39 0.46 11.51 13.26
C LEU A 39 0.18 11.86 11.80
N ASP A 40 1.11 12.59 11.17
CA ASP A 40 1.06 12.90 9.75
C ASP A 40 1.26 11.63 8.89
N ASN A 41 0.66 11.62 7.71
CA ASN A 41 0.73 10.54 6.72
C ASN A 41 2.17 10.15 6.37
N HIS A 42 3.08 11.13 6.37
CA HIS A 42 4.50 10.87 6.12
C HIS A 42 5.15 10.07 7.26
N MET A 43 4.78 10.36 8.51
CA MET A 43 5.24 9.58 9.67
C MET A 43 4.66 8.17 9.65
N ASN A 44 3.38 8.03 9.26
CA ASN A 44 2.73 6.73 9.13
C ASN A 44 3.39 5.87 8.04
N ALA A 45 3.70 6.46 6.87
CA ALA A 45 4.41 5.78 5.80
C ALA A 45 5.78 5.27 6.28
N ARG A 46 6.53 6.12 7.00
CA ARG A 46 7.81 5.75 7.59
C ARG A 46 7.69 4.65 8.63
N MET A 47 6.64 4.67 9.46
CA MET A 47 6.37 3.62 10.44
C MET A 47 6.10 2.27 9.75
N VAL A 48 5.30 2.27 8.67
CA VAL A 48 4.99 1.06 7.88
C VAL A 48 6.25 0.47 7.25
N GLU A 49 7.11 1.30 6.68
CA GLU A 49 8.32 0.86 5.96
C GLU A 49 9.49 0.54 6.90
N GLU A 50 9.89 1.49 7.76
CA GLU A 50 11.13 1.38 8.54
C GLU A 50 10.95 0.63 9.87
N VAL A 51 9.79 0.75 10.52
CA VAL A 51 9.56 0.18 11.86
C VAL A 51 8.88 -1.17 11.76
N TRP A 52 7.79 -1.25 10.99
CA TRP A 52 7.02 -2.48 10.86
C TRP A 52 7.53 -3.39 9.74
N GLY A 53 8.18 -2.84 8.70
CA GLY A 53 8.69 -3.63 7.58
C GLY A 53 7.60 -4.26 6.72
N VAL A 54 6.36 -3.77 6.79
CA VAL A 54 5.17 -4.35 6.12
C VAL A 54 4.75 -3.57 4.87
N GLY A 55 5.60 -2.66 4.38
CA GLY A 55 5.34 -1.91 3.16
C GLY A 55 6.58 -1.19 2.62
N VAL A 56 6.41 -0.54 1.47
CA VAL A 56 7.45 0.24 0.79
C VAL A 56 6.87 1.60 0.39
N THR A 57 7.66 2.66 0.52
CA THR A 57 7.27 3.99 0.04
C THR A 57 7.62 4.16 -1.43
N VAL A 58 6.77 4.87 -2.18
CA VAL A 58 7.07 5.21 -3.57
C VAL A 58 8.20 6.24 -3.61
N GLU A 59 9.22 5.98 -4.41
CA GLU A 59 10.41 6.82 -4.54
C GLU A 59 10.05 8.29 -4.79
N GLY A 60 10.58 9.18 -3.94
CA GLY A 60 10.34 10.63 -4.02
C GLY A 60 8.95 11.10 -3.58
N GLY A 61 8.13 10.23 -2.97
CA GLY A 61 6.80 10.57 -2.44
C GLY A 61 5.79 10.97 -3.51
N LYS A 62 6.11 10.74 -4.79
CA LYS A 62 5.27 11.11 -5.95
C LYS A 62 4.92 9.86 -6.73
N ILE A 63 3.64 9.72 -7.06
CA ILE A 63 3.18 8.62 -7.91
C ILE A 63 3.70 8.86 -9.32
N THR A 64 4.72 8.09 -9.72
CA THR A 64 5.22 8.01 -11.09
C THR A 64 5.04 6.60 -11.61
N LYS A 65 4.95 6.44 -12.94
CA LYS A 65 4.83 5.12 -13.57
C LYS A 65 5.98 4.20 -13.15
N ASN A 66 7.22 4.69 -13.24
CA ASN A 66 8.40 3.89 -12.92
C ASN A 66 8.50 3.60 -11.43
N GLY A 67 8.23 4.59 -10.56
CA GLY A 67 8.21 4.39 -9.12
C GLY A 67 7.20 3.32 -8.69
N MET A 68 5.99 3.35 -9.25
CA MET A 68 4.97 2.35 -8.97
C MET A 68 5.34 0.95 -9.45
N ILE A 69 5.88 0.82 -10.66
CA ILE A 69 6.33 -0.49 -11.19
C ILE A 69 7.40 -1.08 -10.27
N LYS A 70 8.41 -0.29 -9.90
CA LYS A 70 9.49 -0.71 -9.00
C LYS A 70 8.96 -1.16 -7.64
N SER A 71 8.06 -0.39 -7.02
CA SER A 71 7.43 -0.77 -5.75
C SER A 71 6.65 -2.09 -5.86
N LEU A 72 5.89 -2.28 -6.94
CA LEU A 72 5.16 -3.54 -7.17
C LEU A 72 6.11 -4.72 -7.38
N GLU A 73 7.17 -4.54 -8.16
CA GLU A 73 8.20 -5.56 -8.36
C GLU A 73 8.84 -5.96 -7.03
N THR A 74 9.16 -5.00 -6.15
CA THR A 74 9.69 -5.28 -4.81
C THR A 74 8.73 -6.11 -3.96
N ILE A 75 7.44 -5.78 -3.96
CA ILE A 75 6.44 -6.51 -3.16
C ILE A 75 6.14 -7.91 -3.75
N PHE A 76 6.18 -8.08 -5.07
CA PHE A 76 5.91 -9.36 -5.71
C PHE A 76 7.14 -10.27 -5.86
N GLN A 77 8.35 -9.75 -5.62
CA GLN A 77 9.55 -10.58 -5.50
C GLN A 77 9.43 -11.55 -4.31
N GLN A 78 9.72 -12.83 -4.52
CA GLN A 78 9.43 -13.88 -3.54
C GLN A 78 10.18 -13.74 -2.20
N GLU A 79 11.37 -13.12 -2.20
CA GLU A 79 12.16 -12.99 -0.98
C GLU A 79 11.75 -11.76 -0.16
N ASN A 80 11.69 -10.59 -0.79
CA ASN A 80 11.30 -9.34 -0.13
C ASN A 80 9.80 -9.28 0.18
N GLY A 81 8.97 -9.78 -0.75
CA GLY A 81 7.52 -9.84 -0.59
C GLY A 81 7.04 -10.79 0.51
N LYS A 82 7.79 -11.87 0.79
CA LYS A 82 7.49 -12.76 1.93
C LYS A 82 7.75 -12.05 3.26
N LYS A 83 8.89 -11.37 3.40
CA LYS A 83 9.24 -10.58 4.60
C LYS A 83 8.22 -9.48 4.92
N ILE A 84 7.57 -8.94 3.89
CA ILE A 84 6.52 -7.91 4.04
C ILE A 84 5.17 -8.52 4.47
N ARG A 85 4.93 -9.81 4.19
CA ARG A 85 3.64 -10.49 4.41
C ARG A 85 3.59 -11.29 5.72
N ASP A 86 4.74 -11.76 6.19
CA ASP A 86 4.91 -12.58 7.40
C ASP A 86 5.37 -11.73 8.59
#